data_AF-A0A3C0ASD5-F1
#
_entry.id   AF-A0A3C0ASD5-F1
#
_cell.length_a   1.000
_cell.length_b   1.000
_cell.length_c   1.000
_cell.angle_alpha   90.00
_cell.angle_beta   90.00
_cell.angle_gamma   90.00
#
_symmetry.space_group_name_H-M   'P 1'
#
loop_
_entity.id
_entity.type
_entity.pdbx_description
1 polymer ?
#
loop_
_entity_poly.entity_id
_entity_poly.type
_entity_poly.pdbx_seq_one_letter_code
_entity_poly.pdbx_strand_id
1 'polypeptide(L)'
;MELYEQFKLDEAWDSPHNAPLAKKMPDAFRSPDSPAGSDKTRFRVFEGQWKDKSPTTIFPAGNPVSMRNITDGTSNTVMVVEVGPDKAVEWTKPGGLNLDQPKEEFGTAARGIPVLMGDGSTRCFKRDIDNATWTALIGPDDRTVINWRDIEINHSTLSPKQSQILNHLKQIAVALFNYHDTFQRFPPADKHLVDGKSNLSWRVHLLPFLDQKKLYDQFHLDEPWDSIHNKTLLDQMPDLYQFNPQGKPGVTQVMTFSGKNTPFPGGLGPRLRDITDGTSNTIFFVIAAPDKAVPWSKPEDLAFDSANPVKALGNLSTPAFVVVMMDGSIRSAPVNLPAKTLSNLIQPDDGNIINVDLPTYKPR
;
A
#
# COMPACT_ATOMS: atom_id res chain seq x y z
N MET A 1 -5.82 38.46 -2.49
CA MET A 1 -4.72 38.44 -1.52
C MET A 1 -4.77 37.09 -0.87
N GLU A 2 -3.72 36.30 -1.02
CA GLU A 2 -3.66 35.00 -0.36
C GLU A 2 -3.71 35.20 1.16
N LEU A 3 -4.14 34.17 1.92
CA LEU A 3 -4.26 34.29 3.38
C LEU A 3 -2.93 34.68 4.04
N TYR A 4 -1.82 34.11 3.55
CA TYR A 4 -0.47 34.37 4.05
C TYR A 4 -0.09 35.86 3.98
N GLU A 5 -0.38 36.53 2.87
CA GLU A 5 -0.06 37.94 2.65
C GLU A 5 -0.82 38.90 3.57
N GLN A 6 -1.87 38.42 4.25
CA GLN A 6 -2.65 39.22 5.20
C GLN A 6 -1.99 39.29 6.58
N PHE A 7 -1.14 38.32 6.93
CA PHE A 7 -0.45 38.29 8.21
C PHE A 7 0.70 39.29 8.25
N LYS A 8 0.88 39.92 9.42
CA LYS A 8 2.06 40.71 9.74
C LYS A 8 3.02 39.89 10.58
N LEU A 9 4.09 39.41 9.95
CA LEU A 9 5.05 38.48 10.54
C LEU A 9 5.99 39.15 11.56
N ASP A 10 6.00 40.47 11.61
CA ASP A 10 6.70 41.30 12.60
C ASP A 10 5.85 41.57 13.86
N GLU A 11 4.58 41.17 13.87
CA GLU A 11 3.67 41.27 15.01
C GLU A 11 3.38 39.88 15.62
N ALA A 12 2.99 39.85 16.90
CA ALA A 12 2.56 38.62 17.56
C ALA A 12 1.36 37.97 16.86
N TRP A 13 1.22 36.65 16.98
CA TRP A 13 0.12 35.88 16.38
C TRP A 13 -1.27 36.36 16.84
N ASP A 14 -1.35 36.89 18.07
CA ASP A 14 -2.55 37.41 18.73
C ASP A 14 -2.63 38.94 18.72
N SER A 15 -1.85 39.62 17.86
CA SER A 15 -1.95 41.06 17.69
C SER A 15 -3.36 41.46 17.22
N PRO A 16 -3.82 42.71 17.47
CA PRO A 16 -5.10 43.18 16.96
C PRO A 16 -5.26 43.04 15.43
N HIS A 17 -4.15 43.01 14.69
CA HIS A 17 -4.14 42.76 13.25
C HIS A 17 -4.21 41.27 12.90
N ASN A 18 -3.42 40.43 13.57
CA ASN A 18 -3.30 39.00 13.24
C ASN A 18 -4.44 38.14 13.81
N ALA A 19 -4.91 38.43 15.03
CA ALA A 19 -5.92 37.60 15.72
C ALA A 19 -7.22 37.39 14.91
N PRO A 20 -7.79 38.40 14.21
CA PRO A 20 -8.98 38.19 13.38
C PRO A 20 -8.77 37.22 12.20
N LEU A 21 -7.53 37.05 11.72
CA LEU A 21 -7.21 36.16 10.60
C LEU A 21 -7.33 34.68 10.97
N ALA A 22 -7.28 34.35 12.26
CA ALA A 22 -7.45 32.97 12.74
C ALA A 22 -8.77 32.34 12.27
N LYS A 23 -9.84 33.15 12.11
CA LYS A 23 -11.14 32.71 11.57
C LYS A 23 -11.09 32.19 10.14
N LYS A 24 -10.00 32.45 9.40
CA LYS A 24 -9.78 31.99 8.02
C LYS A 24 -8.95 30.70 7.95
N MET A 25 -8.96 29.89 9.01
CA MET A 25 -8.23 28.62 9.07
C MET A 25 -8.53 27.73 7.84
N PRO A 26 -7.50 27.32 7.07
CA PRO A 26 -7.68 26.37 5.99
C PRO A 26 -8.24 25.03 6.47
N ASP A 27 -9.09 24.40 5.66
CA ASP A 27 -9.71 23.11 6.00
C ASP A 27 -8.69 21.99 6.26
N ALA A 28 -7.49 22.09 5.68
CA ALA A 28 -6.39 21.14 5.90
C ALA A 28 -5.92 21.08 7.37
N PHE A 29 -6.12 22.13 8.17
CA PHE A 29 -5.80 22.15 9.59
C PHE A 29 -7.01 21.82 10.48
N ARG A 30 -8.16 21.47 9.88
CA ARG A 30 -9.37 21.12 10.61
C ARG A 30 -9.48 19.61 10.77
N SER A 31 -9.62 19.16 12.00
CA SER A 31 -9.98 17.78 12.29
C SER A 31 -11.38 17.43 11.76
N PRO A 32 -11.64 16.19 11.29
CA PRO A 32 -12.91 15.83 10.63
C PRO A 32 -14.18 16.05 11.47
N ASP A 33 -14.09 15.92 12.79
CA ASP A 33 -15.17 16.07 13.76
C ASP A 33 -15.19 17.45 14.44
N SER A 34 -14.30 18.38 14.06
CA SER A 34 -14.34 19.76 14.54
C SER A 34 -15.52 20.51 13.92
N PRO A 35 -16.20 21.40 14.69
CA PRO A 35 -17.28 22.22 14.15
C PRO A 35 -16.88 23.03 12.92
N ALA A 36 -17.81 23.17 11.97
CA ALA A 36 -17.61 24.03 10.80
C ALA A 36 -17.31 25.48 11.25
N GLY A 37 -16.29 26.10 10.65
CA GLY A 37 -15.85 27.45 11.01
C GLY A 37 -15.05 27.55 12.31
N SER A 38 -14.66 26.42 12.92
CA SER A 38 -13.68 26.42 14.01
C SER A 38 -12.33 26.97 13.51
N ASP A 39 -11.70 27.79 14.36
CA ASP A 39 -10.35 28.32 14.23
C ASP A 39 -9.33 27.50 15.03
N LYS A 40 -9.76 26.35 15.58
CA LYS A 40 -8.92 25.49 16.38
C LYS A 40 -8.45 24.26 15.63
N THR A 41 -7.16 23.96 15.74
CA THR A 41 -6.53 22.73 15.27
C THR A 41 -6.28 21.78 16.42
N ARG A 42 -6.32 20.48 16.12
CA ARG A 42 -5.84 19.40 16.99
C ARG A 42 -4.52 18.80 16.51
N PHE A 43 -4.02 19.22 15.35
CA PHE A 43 -2.73 18.81 14.84
C PHE A 43 -1.64 19.57 15.59
N ARG A 44 -0.87 18.85 16.41
CA ARG A 44 0.15 19.42 17.29
C ARG A 44 1.47 18.69 17.11
N VAL A 45 2.56 19.38 17.42
CA VAL A 45 3.93 18.86 17.42
C VAL A 45 4.48 18.86 18.83
N PHE A 46 5.41 17.96 19.13
CA PHE A 46 6.14 18.00 20.40
C PHE A 46 7.29 19.01 20.33
N GLU A 47 7.30 19.95 21.26
CA GLU A 47 8.32 20.99 21.31
C GLU A 47 9.60 20.45 21.95
N GLY A 48 10.71 20.56 21.22
CA GLY A 48 12.00 20.03 21.64
C GLY A 48 13.03 21.11 21.96
N GLN A 49 14.23 20.64 22.28
CA GLN A 49 15.42 21.45 22.43
C GLN A 49 16.60 20.77 21.74
N TRP A 50 17.67 21.52 21.47
CA TRP A 50 18.94 20.95 21.05
C TRP A 50 19.76 20.50 22.27
N LYS A 51 20.23 19.25 22.25
CA LYS A 51 21.27 18.72 23.14
C LYS A 51 22.52 18.50 22.30
N ASP A 52 23.43 19.47 22.29
CA ASP A 52 24.58 19.52 21.37
C ASP A 52 24.15 19.41 19.89
N LYS A 53 24.43 18.27 19.24
CA LYS A 53 24.10 17.99 17.83
C LYS A 53 22.83 17.14 17.67
N SER A 54 22.18 16.81 18.78
CA SER A 54 21.07 15.88 18.89
C SER A 54 19.81 16.62 19.30
N PRO A 55 18.80 16.73 18.43
CA PRO A 55 17.54 17.38 18.79
C PRO A 55 16.63 16.40 19.53
N THR A 56 15.91 16.86 20.57
CA THR A 56 15.01 15.97 21.34
C THR A 56 13.71 15.64 20.62
N THR A 57 13.35 16.42 19.59
CA THR A 57 12.24 16.18 18.66
C THR A 57 12.65 16.71 17.29
N ILE A 58 11.84 16.50 16.25
CA ILE A 58 12.08 17.14 14.95
C ILE A 58 11.63 18.62 14.90
N PHE A 59 11.07 19.15 15.99
CA PHE A 59 10.67 20.56 16.17
C PHE A 59 11.33 21.19 17.41
N PRO A 60 12.67 21.27 17.46
CA PRO A 60 13.35 21.94 18.55
C PRO A 60 13.25 23.45 18.44
N ALA A 61 13.25 24.15 19.58
CA ALA A 61 13.37 25.60 19.59
C ALA A 61 14.70 26.07 18.99
N GLY A 62 14.68 27.18 18.26
CA GLY A 62 15.86 27.80 17.66
C GLY A 62 16.16 27.25 16.26
N ASN A 63 17.20 26.42 16.13
CA ASN A 63 17.69 25.98 14.81
C ASN A 63 16.81 24.87 14.22
N PRO A 64 16.53 24.90 12.89
CA PRO A 64 15.75 23.85 12.24
C PRO A 64 16.52 22.53 12.16
N VAL A 65 15.77 21.42 12.21
CA VAL A 65 16.28 20.06 12.04
C VAL A 65 16.45 19.73 10.57
N SER A 66 17.52 19.04 10.22
CA SER A 66 17.70 18.46 8.88
C SER A 66 17.43 16.96 8.91
N MET A 67 17.15 16.36 7.75
CA MET A 67 16.94 14.91 7.62
C MET A 67 18.11 14.08 8.15
N ARG A 68 19.34 14.62 8.13
CA ARG A 68 20.54 13.95 8.66
C ARG A 68 20.54 13.81 10.18
N ASN A 69 19.76 14.63 10.88
CA ASN A 69 19.61 14.57 12.33
C ASN A 69 18.61 13.50 12.78
N ILE A 70 17.84 12.91 11.86
CA ILE A 70 16.86 11.85 12.16
C ILE A 70 17.51 10.50 11.89
N THR A 71 18.29 10.01 12.85
CA THR A 71 19.06 8.76 12.66
C THR A 71 18.26 7.50 12.91
N ASP A 72 17.09 7.61 13.54
CA ASP A 72 16.19 6.48 13.78
C ASP A 72 15.37 6.11 12.54
N GLY A 73 15.44 6.94 11.51
CA GLY A 73 14.70 6.81 10.27
C GLY A 73 13.36 7.55 10.36
N THR A 74 13.02 8.31 9.33
CA THR A 74 11.82 9.15 9.31
C THR A 74 10.51 8.37 9.39
N SER A 75 10.52 7.08 9.01
CA SER A 75 9.38 6.17 9.18
C SER A 75 9.14 5.73 10.63
N ASN A 76 10.11 5.98 11.52
CA ASN A 76 10.06 5.59 12.93
C ASN A 76 9.90 6.80 13.87
N THR A 77 9.96 8.03 13.35
CA THR A 77 9.90 9.26 14.15
C THR A 77 8.55 9.98 13.97
N VAL A 78 7.90 10.32 15.07
CA VAL A 78 6.66 11.10 15.13
C VAL A 78 6.91 12.53 14.67
N MET A 79 6.07 13.01 13.75
CA MET A 79 6.07 14.40 13.29
C MET A 79 4.91 15.18 13.91
N VAL A 80 3.67 14.80 13.61
CA VAL A 80 2.47 15.48 14.11
C VAL A 80 1.57 14.45 14.77
N VAL A 81 0.93 14.84 15.87
CA VAL A 81 -0.12 14.06 16.51
C VAL A 81 -1.45 14.81 16.45
N GLU A 82 -2.55 14.08 16.36
CA GLU A 82 -3.88 14.64 16.54
C GLU A 82 -4.33 14.45 17.99
N VAL A 83 -4.38 15.53 18.76
CA VAL A 83 -4.78 15.50 20.18
C VAL A 83 -6.31 15.51 20.34
N GLY A 84 -6.79 15.29 21.57
CA GLY A 84 -8.21 15.35 21.90
C GLY A 84 -8.82 16.76 21.72
N PRO A 85 -10.16 16.84 21.55
CA PRO A 85 -10.86 18.13 21.40
C PRO A 85 -10.58 19.14 22.54
N ASP A 86 -10.38 18.65 23.76
CA ASP A 86 -10.05 19.44 24.95
C ASP A 86 -8.65 20.08 24.90
N LYS A 87 -7.77 19.58 24.02
CA LYS A 87 -6.40 20.07 23.81
C LYS A 87 -6.27 20.90 22.53
N ALA A 88 -7.37 21.18 21.85
CA ALA A 88 -7.40 21.99 20.64
C ALA A 88 -6.98 23.44 20.93
N VAL A 89 -6.12 23.98 20.07
CA VAL A 89 -5.61 25.36 20.17
C VAL A 89 -5.95 26.13 18.90
N GLU A 90 -6.00 27.45 19.00
CA GLU A 90 -6.08 28.29 17.80
C GLU A 90 -4.91 27.98 16.86
N TRP A 91 -5.18 27.79 15.56
CA TRP A 91 -4.18 27.26 14.61
C TRP A 91 -2.98 28.18 14.36
N THR A 92 -3.14 29.47 14.63
CA THR A 92 -2.09 30.50 14.55
C THR A 92 -1.23 30.58 15.82
N LYS A 93 -1.67 29.96 16.92
CA LYS A 93 -0.99 30.05 18.20
C LYS A 93 0.31 29.24 18.17
N PRO A 94 1.49 29.85 18.43
CA PRO A 94 2.75 29.14 18.55
C PRO A 94 2.77 28.28 19.81
N GLY A 95 3.60 27.23 19.80
CA GLY A 95 3.86 26.34 20.92
C GLY A 95 3.44 24.90 20.66
N GLY A 96 4.20 23.96 21.22
CA GLY A 96 3.97 22.53 21.04
C GLY A 96 3.36 21.83 22.27
N LEU A 97 3.46 20.51 22.25
CA LEU A 97 3.17 19.61 23.36
C LEU A 97 4.44 19.41 24.19
N ASN A 98 4.29 19.20 25.50
CA ASN A 98 5.40 18.91 26.41
C ASN A 98 5.93 17.47 26.23
N LEU A 99 7.23 17.29 26.46
CA LEU A 99 7.94 16.01 26.30
C LEU A 99 8.09 15.17 27.57
N ASP A 100 7.95 15.76 28.75
CA ASP A 100 8.17 15.09 30.03
C ASP A 100 7.11 14.01 30.27
N GLN A 101 5.87 14.28 29.87
CA GLN A 101 4.75 13.34 29.97
C GLN A 101 3.87 13.34 28.71
N PRO A 102 4.37 12.79 27.57
CA PRO A 102 3.68 12.90 26.28
C PRO A 102 2.25 12.37 26.30
N LYS A 103 1.98 11.32 27.10
CA LYS A 103 0.65 10.72 27.22
C LYS A 103 -0.42 11.68 27.74
N GLU A 104 -0.04 12.61 28.62
CA GLU A 104 -0.97 13.58 29.23
C GLU A 104 -1.38 14.69 28.25
N GLU A 105 -0.60 14.87 27.18
CA GLU A 105 -0.84 15.88 26.16
C GLU A 105 -1.95 15.50 25.18
N PHE A 106 -2.31 14.21 25.08
CA PHE A 106 -3.34 13.76 24.15
C PHE A 106 -4.77 14.04 24.62
N GLY A 107 -4.98 14.38 25.89
CA GLY A 107 -6.30 14.72 26.44
C GLY A 107 -7.36 13.64 26.22
N THR A 108 -8.56 14.05 25.80
CA THR A 108 -9.73 13.21 25.53
C THR A 108 -9.76 12.64 24.11
N ALA A 109 -8.59 12.43 23.47
CA ALA A 109 -8.49 11.80 22.16
C ALA A 109 -9.32 10.50 22.06
N ALA A 110 -9.79 10.16 20.86
CA ALA A 110 -10.67 9.01 20.62
C ALA A 110 -9.98 7.66 20.91
N ARG A 111 -10.45 6.55 20.34
CA ARG A 111 -9.94 5.20 20.67
C ARG A 111 -8.42 5.03 20.48
N GLY A 112 -7.78 5.87 19.68
CA GLY A 112 -6.35 5.90 19.42
C GLY A 112 -5.83 7.33 19.22
N ILE A 113 -4.51 7.44 19.05
CA ILE A 113 -3.81 8.69 18.73
C ILE A 113 -3.41 8.64 17.25
N PRO A 114 -4.06 9.40 16.36
CA PRO A 114 -3.62 9.55 14.98
C PRO A 114 -2.26 10.28 14.94
N VAL A 115 -1.34 9.75 14.15
CA VAL A 115 0.04 10.22 14.05
C VAL A 115 0.43 10.34 12.57
N LEU A 116 1.04 11.46 12.23
CA LEU A 116 1.85 11.64 11.02
C LEU A 116 3.31 11.36 11.37
N MET A 117 3.93 10.44 10.66
CA MET A 117 5.35 10.12 10.80
C MET A 117 6.20 11.07 9.94
N GLY A 118 7.50 11.15 10.22
CA GLY A 118 8.44 12.00 9.47
C GLY A 118 8.60 11.64 7.99
N ASP A 119 8.22 10.43 7.58
CA ASP A 119 8.19 10.00 6.17
C ASP A 119 6.87 10.36 5.45
N GLY A 120 5.93 11.01 6.15
CA GLY A 120 4.61 11.37 5.63
C GLY A 120 3.55 10.27 5.73
N SER A 121 3.90 9.07 6.23
CA SER A 121 2.92 8.02 6.49
C SER A 121 2.04 8.38 7.71
N THR A 122 0.79 7.92 7.69
CA THR A 122 -0.13 8.08 8.82
C THR A 122 -0.35 6.76 9.54
N ARG A 123 -0.39 6.81 10.87
CA ARG A 123 -0.58 5.65 11.76
C ARG A 123 -1.56 6.02 12.88
N CYS A 124 -2.07 5.01 13.58
CA CYS A 124 -2.90 5.22 14.76
C CYS A 124 -2.34 4.38 15.91
N PHE A 125 -1.94 5.04 17.00
CA PHE A 125 -1.31 4.38 18.14
C PHE A 125 -2.30 4.18 19.30
N LYS A 126 -2.10 3.11 20.07
CA LYS A 126 -2.93 2.82 21.25
C LYS A 126 -2.75 3.91 22.30
N ARG A 127 -3.81 4.23 23.03
CA ARG A 127 -3.77 5.24 24.10
C ARG A 127 -3.03 4.78 25.35
N ASP A 128 -2.91 3.49 25.55
CA ASP A 128 -2.33 2.89 26.77
C ASP A 128 -0.81 2.74 26.72
N ILE A 129 -0.17 3.03 25.57
CA ILE A 129 1.29 3.14 25.44
C ILE A 129 1.86 4.01 26.57
N ASP A 130 3.01 3.60 27.12
CA ASP A 130 3.68 4.31 28.20
C ASP A 130 4.48 5.54 27.70
N ASN A 131 4.86 6.41 28.64
CA ASN A 131 5.61 7.62 28.30
C ASN A 131 6.98 7.28 27.69
N ALA A 132 7.64 6.20 28.12
CA ALA A 132 8.96 5.82 27.59
C ALA A 132 8.91 5.48 26.09
N THR A 133 7.90 4.71 25.68
CA THR A 133 7.67 4.36 24.27
C THR A 133 7.32 5.61 23.45
N TRP A 134 6.50 6.53 23.99
CA TRP A 134 6.23 7.81 23.33
C TRP A 134 7.49 8.65 23.19
N THR A 135 8.32 8.76 24.23
CA THR A 135 9.59 9.47 24.17
C THR A 135 10.50 8.91 23.08
N ALA A 136 10.57 7.58 22.94
CA ALA A 136 11.33 6.93 21.87
C ALA A 136 10.78 7.23 20.47
N LEU A 137 9.46 7.22 20.30
CA LEU A 137 8.82 7.55 19.03
C LEU A 137 8.99 9.03 18.64
N ILE A 138 9.08 9.94 19.61
CA ILE A 138 9.24 11.39 19.39
C ILE A 138 10.71 11.78 19.18
N GLY A 139 11.61 11.08 19.87
CA GLY A 139 13.06 11.19 19.72
C GLY A 139 13.49 10.81 18.30
N PRO A 140 14.34 11.60 17.64
CA PRO A 140 14.78 11.31 16.28
C PRO A 140 16.10 10.49 16.20
N ASP A 141 16.78 10.25 17.32
CA ASP A 141 18.16 9.73 17.34
C ASP A 141 18.52 8.75 18.47
N ASP A 142 17.55 8.16 19.15
CA ASP A 142 17.77 7.27 20.29
C ASP A 142 18.02 5.80 19.90
N ARG A 143 17.72 5.45 18.64
CA ARG A 143 17.85 4.13 18.01
C ARG A 143 17.07 3.02 18.70
N THR A 144 16.04 3.37 19.45
CA THR A 144 15.17 2.42 20.12
C THR A 144 14.37 1.61 19.09
N VAL A 145 14.41 0.29 19.22
CA VAL A 145 13.63 -0.60 18.35
C VAL A 145 12.22 -0.78 18.92
N ILE A 146 11.22 -0.36 18.15
CA ILE A 146 9.81 -0.44 18.52
C ILE A 146 9.14 -1.65 17.85
N ASN A 147 8.43 -2.46 18.63
CA ASN A 147 7.55 -3.49 18.09
C ASN A 147 6.18 -2.89 17.77
N TRP A 148 5.95 -2.57 16.50
CA TRP A 148 4.72 -1.94 16.02
C TRP A 148 3.43 -2.66 16.41
N ARG A 149 3.45 -4.00 16.53
CA ARG A 149 2.26 -4.79 16.91
C ARG A 149 1.74 -4.46 18.31
N ASP A 150 2.65 -4.07 19.20
CA ASP A 150 2.32 -3.80 20.60
C ASP A 150 1.70 -2.42 20.76
N ILE A 151 1.95 -1.50 19.83
CA ILE A 151 1.59 -0.08 19.95
C ILE A 151 0.58 0.40 18.91
N GLU A 152 0.47 -0.24 17.75
CA GLU A 152 -0.37 0.24 16.66
C GLU A 152 -1.79 -0.30 16.78
N ILE A 153 -2.77 0.60 16.69
CA ILE A 153 -4.15 0.21 16.42
C ILE A 153 -4.25 0.00 14.92
N ASN A 154 -4.17 -1.27 14.53
CA ASN A 154 -4.61 -1.70 13.23
C ASN A 154 -6.14 -1.59 13.16
N HIS A 155 -6.64 -0.40 12.85
CA HIS A 155 -8.02 -0.21 12.40
C HIS A 155 -8.17 -0.82 11.01
N SER A 156 -8.13 -2.15 10.94
CA SER A 156 -8.75 -2.81 9.81
C SER A 156 -10.26 -2.73 10.05
N THR A 157 -10.97 -1.95 9.24
CA THR A 157 -12.42 -2.17 9.06
C THR A 157 -12.69 -3.52 8.40
N LEU A 158 -11.63 -4.21 8.01
CA LEU A 158 -11.65 -5.52 7.39
C LEU A 158 -11.64 -6.58 8.49
N SER A 159 -12.53 -7.56 8.36
CA SER A 159 -12.45 -8.81 9.12
C SER A 159 -11.12 -9.53 8.87
N PRO A 160 -10.68 -10.44 9.76
CA PRO A 160 -9.44 -11.21 9.56
C PRO A 160 -9.35 -11.88 8.18
N LYS A 161 -10.48 -12.41 7.67
CA LYS A 161 -10.57 -12.98 6.32
C LYS A 161 -10.29 -11.95 5.23
N GLN A 162 -10.86 -10.76 5.34
CA GLN A 162 -10.64 -9.68 4.39
C GLN A 162 -9.18 -9.19 4.46
N SER A 163 -8.60 -9.03 5.66
CA SER A 163 -7.16 -8.71 5.80
C SER A 163 -6.27 -9.79 5.19
N GLN A 164 -6.61 -11.07 5.35
CA GLN A 164 -5.89 -12.20 4.77
C GLN A 164 -5.91 -12.14 3.23
N ILE A 165 -7.06 -11.88 2.61
CA ILE A 165 -7.19 -11.70 1.15
C ILE A 165 -6.23 -10.61 0.64
N LEU A 166 -6.19 -9.44 1.30
CA LEU A 166 -5.26 -8.38 0.91
C LEU A 166 -3.80 -8.79 1.08
N ASN A 167 -3.47 -9.47 2.19
CA ASN A 167 -2.12 -9.92 2.45
C ASN A 167 -1.66 -10.95 1.41
N HIS A 168 -2.52 -11.87 0.98
CA HIS A 168 -2.20 -12.82 -0.09
C HIS A 168 -1.85 -12.10 -1.40
N LEU A 169 -2.68 -11.14 -1.83
CA LEU A 169 -2.42 -10.34 -3.03
C LEU A 169 -1.10 -9.55 -2.94
N LYS A 170 -0.82 -8.94 -1.78
CA LYS A 170 0.43 -8.23 -1.53
C LYS A 170 1.64 -9.16 -1.57
N GLN A 171 1.56 -10.35 -0.96
CA GLN A 171 2.65 -11.32 -0.95
C GLN A 171 2.97 -11.81 -2.36
N ILE A 172 1.96 -12.04 -3.20
CA ILE A 172 2.16 -12.40 -4.62
C ILE A 172 2.87 -11.26 -5.37
N ALA A 173 2.43 -10.01 -5.19
CA ALA A 173 3.07 -8.85 -5.83
C ALA A 173 4.53 -8.68 -5.37
N VAL A 174 4.80 -8.80 -4.08
CA VAL A 174 6.17 -8.75 -3.52
C VAL A 174 7.04 -9.87 -4.07
N ALA A 175 6.54 -11.10 -4.15
CA ALA A 175 7.28 -12.21 -4.73
C ALA A 175 7.62 -11.99 -6.22
N LEU A 176 6.68 -11.41 -6.98
CA LEU A 176 6.92 -11.01 -8.37
C LEU A 176 8.04 -9.95 -8.48
N PHE A 177 8.08 -8.96 -7.59
CA PHE A 177 9.17 -7.98 -7.55
C PHE A 177 10.50 -8.59 -7.13
N ASN A 178 10.52 -9.50 -6.13
CA ASN A 178 11.75 -10.19 -5.73
C ASN A 178 12.30 -11.09 -6.85
N TYR A 179 11.40 -11.75 -7.60
CA TYR A 179 11.77 -12.47 -8.80
C TYR A 179 12.38 -11.51 -9.84
N HIS A 180 11.74 -10.36 -10.09
CA HIS A 180 12.25 -9.35 -11.01
C HIS A 180 13.61 -8.81 -10.59
N ASP A 181 13.85 -8.53 -9.31
CA ASP A 181 15.15 -8.08 -8.81
C ASP A 181 16.25 -9.12 -9.08
N THR A 182 15.94 -10.39 -8.88
CA THR A 182 16.87 -11.51 -9.09
C THR A 182 17.16 -11.76 -10.57
N PHE A 183 16.14 -11.77 -11.42
CA PHE A 183 16.23 -12.21 -12.82
C PHE A 183 16.17 -11.06 -13.85
N GLN A 184 16.05 -9.82 -13.37
CA GLN A 184 15.89 -8.59 -14.14
C GLN A 184 14.69 -8.60 -15.11
N ARG A 185 13.73 -9.50 -14.87
CA ARG A 185 12.51 -9.77 -15.64
C ARG A 185 11.48 -10.42 -14.72
N PHE A 186 10.20 -10.18 -14.96
CA PHE A 186 9.13 -10.95 -14.33
C PHE A 186 9.09 -12.39 -14.89
N PRO A 187 8.50 -13.35 -14.17
CA PRO A 187 8.38 -14.71 -14.68
C PRO A 187 7.51 -14.74 -15.94
N PRO A 188 7.80 -15.62 -16.90
CA PRO A 188 6.99 -15.74 -18.11
C PRO A 188 5.61 -16.30 -17.77
N ALA A 189 4.53 -15.71 -18.30
CA ALA A 189 3.19 -16.29 -18.14
C ALA A 189 2.95 -17.45 -19.13
N ASP A 190 3.62 -17.43 -20.28
CA ASP A 190 3.57 -18.49 -21.29
C ASP A 190 4.93 -18.76 -21.99
N LYS A 191 5.36 -20.02 -21.90
CA LYS A 191 6.30 -20.74 -22.77
C LYS A 191 7.66 -20.10 -23.08
N HIS A 192 8.70 -20.67 -22.46
CA HIS A 192 9.83 -21.21 -23.23
C HIS A 192 9.56 -22.70 -23.50
N LEU A 193 9.72 -23.14 -24.75
CA LEU A 193 9.27 -24.43 -25.26
C LEU A 193 10.36 -25.51 -25.22
N VAL A 194 9.98 -26.70 -24.73
CA VAL A 194 10.40 -27.98 -25.30
C VAL A 194 9.11 -28.64 -25.83
N ASP A 195 9.06 -29.00 -27.13
CA ASP A 195 7.94 -29.70 -27.77
C ASP A 195 6.53 -29.10 -27.62
N GLY A 196 6.40 -27.77 -27.68
CA GLY A 196 5.08 -27.12 -27.79
C GLY A 196 4.30 -26.97 -26.47
N LYS A 197 4.80 -27.47 -25.33
CA LYS A 197 4.18 -27.35 -24.00
C LYS A 197 4.99 -26.41 -23.11
N SER A 198 4.32 -25.57 -22.31
CA SER A 198 5.00 -24.92 -21.19
C SER A 198 5.01 -25.90 -20.04
N ASN A 199 6.15 -26.01 -19.37
CA ASN A 199 6.32 -27.03 -18.35
C ASN A 199 5.58 -26.66 -17.06
N LEU A 200 5.73 -25.43 -16.55
CA LEU A 200 5.13 -25.01 -15.29
C LEU A 200 4.73 -23.54 -15.31
N SER A 201 3.74 -23.18 -14.50
CA SER A 201 3.24 -21.82 -14.33
C SER A 201 4.25 -20.87 -13.68
N TRP A 202 4.16 -19.57 -13.98
CA TRP A 202 4.83 -18.50 -13.23
C TRP A 202 4.63 -18.62 -11.71
N ARG A 203 3.47 -19.14 -11.28
CA ARG A 203 3.13 -19.36 -9.87
C ARG A 203 4.09 -20.36 -9.19
N VAL A 204 4.57 -21.36 -9.92
CA VAL A 204 5.58 -22.31 -9.41
C VAL A 204 6.93 -21.62 -9.27
N HIS A 205 7.31 -20.78 -10.24
CA HIS A 205 8.57 -20.03 -10.20
C HIS A 205 8.66 -19.00 -9.06
N LEU A 206 7.53 -18.61 -8.48
CA LEU A 206 7.49 -17.72 -7.32
C LEU A 206 7.68 -18.43 -5.98
N LEU A 207 7.56 -19.75 -5.90
CA LEU A 207 7.61 -20.48 -4.62
C LEU A 207 8.86 -20.18 -3.78
N PRO A 208 10.09 -20.05 -4.34
CA PRO A 208 11.26 -19.67 -3.53
C PRO A 208 11.16 -18.29 -2.87
N PHE A 209 10.37 -17.37 -3.46
CA PHE A 209 10.14 -16.01 -2.96
C PHE A 209 8.90 -15.91 -2.06
N LEU A 210 8.22 -17.03 -1.84
CA LEU A 210 7.01 -17.17 -1.02
C LEU A 210 7.24 -18.07 0.20
N ASP A 211 8.50 -18.29 0.57
CA ASP A 211 8.92 -19.24 1.62
C ASP A 211 8.48 -20.70 1.36
N GLN A 212 8.22 -21.04 0.09
CA GLN A 212 7.78 -22.37 -0.36
C GLN A 212 8.89 -23.13 -1.12
N LYS A 213 10.17 -22.86 -0.82
CA LYS A 213 11.30 -23.51 -1.51
C LYS A 213 11.24 -25.05 -1.44
N LYS A 214 10.79 -25.62 -0.32
CA LYS A 214 10.65 -27.09 -0.19
C LYS A 214 9.64 -27.69 -1.17
N LEU A 215 8.59 -26.95 -1.51
CA LEU A 215 7.61 -27.37 -2.51
C LEU A 215 8.19 -27.18 -3.92
N TYR A 216 8.92 -26.07 -4.15
CA TYR A 216 9.61 -25.84 -5.41
C TYR A 216 10.57 -26.98 -5.77
N ASP A 217 11.39 -27.41 -4.81
CA ASP A 217 12.39 -28.48 -5.01
C ASP A 217 11.74 -29.85 -5.31
N GLN A 218 10.43 -30.03 -5.09
CA GLN A 218 9.70 -31.25 -5.44
C GLN A 218 9.24 -31.27 -6.91
N PHE A 219 9.11 -30.13 -7.57
CA PHE A 219 8.68 -30.07 -8.97
C PHE A 219 9.81 -30.52 -9.92
N HIS A 220 9.46 -31.34 -10.91
CA HIS A 220 10.33 -31.60 -12.05
C HIS A 220 10.13 -30.48 -13.08
N LEU A 221 11.08 -29.54 -13.13
CA LEU A 221 10.98 -28.32 -13.95
C LEU A 221 11.10 -28.58 -15.47
N ASP A 222 11.67 -29.73 -15.82
CA ASP A 222 11.81 -30.25 -17.19
C ASP A 222 10.58 -31.06 -17.65
N GLU A 223 9.62 -31.30 -16.76
CA GLU A 223 8.37 -32.00 -17.06
C GLU A 223 7.16 -31.05 -17.11
N PRO A 224 6.12 -31.35 -17.91
CA PRO A 224 4.89 -30.58 -17.90
C PRO A 224 4.14 -30.70 -16.57
N TRP A 225 3.29 -29.71 -16.30
CA TRP A 225 2.50 -29.60 -15.08
C TRP A 225 1.59 -30.82 -14.86
N ASP A 226 1.16 -31.47 -15.94
CA ASP A 226 0.29 -32.64 -15.97
C ASP A 226 1.06 -33.97 -16.11
N SER A 227 2.39 -33.96 -15.92
CA SER A 227 3.18 -35.18 -15.85
C SER A 227 2.70 -36.08 -14.70
N ILE A 228 3.06 -37.37 -14.76
CA ILE A 228 2.68 -38.34 -13.72
C ILE A 228 3.16 -37.86 -12.34
N HIS A 229 4.34 -37.25 -12.28
CA HIS A 229 4.94 -36.71 -11.06
C HIS A 229 4.32 -35.36 -10.65
N ASN A 230 4.42 -34.33 -11.49
CA ASN A 230 4.04 -32.95 -11.12
C ASN A 230 2.57 -32.80 -10.75
N LYS A 231 1.67 -33.56 -11.38
CA LYS A 231 0.24 -33.49 -11.06
C LYS A 231 -0.08 -33.93 -9.63
N THR A 232 0.79 -34.72 -8.99
CA THR A 232 0.62 -35.13 -7.58
C THR A 232 0.83 -33.98 -6.60
N LEU A 233 1.47 -32.89 -7.04
CA LEU A 233 1.76 -31.71 -6.23
C LEU A 233 0.63 -30.67 -6.29
N LEU A 234 -0.43 -30.87 -7.09
CA LEU A 234 -1.52 -29.92 -7.23
C LEU A 234 -2.23 -29.64 -5.90
N ASP A 235 -2.42 -30.66 -5.07
CA ASP A 235 -3.08 -30.55 -3.76
C ASP A 235 -2.22 -29.81 -2.73
N GLN A 236 -0.94 -29.57 -3.01
CA GLN A 236 -0.04 -28.76 -2.17
C GLN A 236 -0.03 -27.27 -2.57
N MET A 237 -1.07 -26.78 -3.23
CA MET A 237 -1.18 -25.38 -3.62
C MET A 237 -1.05 -24.45 -2.39
N PRO A 238 -0.15 -23.46 -2.41
CA PRO A 238 -0.07 -22.47 -1.35
C PRO A 238 -1.40 -21.71 -1.13
N ASP A 239 -1.79 -21.50 0.12
CA ASP A 239 -3.03 -20.82 0.51
C ASP A 239 -3.20 -19.43 -0.14
N LEU A 240 -2.08 -18.76 -0.41
CA LEU A 240 -2.07 -17.46 -1.08
C LEU A 240 -2.65 -17.48 -2.50
N TYR A 241 -2.72 -18.63 -3.17
CA TYR A 241 -3.37 -18.78 -4.48
C TYR A 241 -4.84 -19.22 -4.38
N GLN A 242 -5.35 -19.52 -3.17
CA GLN A 242 -6.72 -19.96 -2.94
C GLN A 242 -7.67 -18.77 -2.72
N PHE A 243 -8.38 -18.35 -3.78
CA PHE A 243 -9.41 -17.30 -3.69
C PHE A 243 -10.85 -17.80 -3.85
N ASN A 244 -11.04 -19.10 -4.08
CA ASN A 244 -12.35 -19.77 -4.05
C ASN A 244 -12.42 -20.75 -2.87
N PRO A 245 -12.89 -20.35 -1.67
CA PRO A 245 -12.94 -21.24 -0.52
C PRO A 245 -13.92 -22.42 -0.66
N GLN A 246 -14.81 -22.41 -1.66
CA GLN A 246 -15.69 -23.54 -2.00
C GLN A 246 -15.18 -24.36 -3.20
N GLY A 247 -14.05 -23.96 -3.79
CA GLY A 247 -13.45 -24.62 -4.94
C GLY A 247 -12.71 -25.89 -4.58
N LYS A 248 -12.44 -26.73 -5.59
CA LYS A 248 -11.54 -27.87 -5.44
C LYS A 248 -10.13 -27.38 -5.07
N PRO A 249 -9.40 -28.03 -4.16
CA PRO A 249 -7.98 -27.80 -3.97
C PRO A 249 -7.22 -27.89 -5.30
N GLY A 250 -6.15 -27.11 -5.44
CA GLY A 250 -5.24 -27.20 -6.58
C GLY A 250 -5.63 -26.38 -7.82
N VAL A 251 -6.71 -25.59 -7.80
CA VAL A 251 -7.02 -24.61 -8.85
C VAL A 251 -6.99 -23.18 -8.32
N THR A 252 -6.60 -22.23 -9.17
CA THR A 252 -6.49 -20.81 -8.83
C THR A 252 -7.25 -19.92 -9.82
N GLN A 253 -7.65 -18.74 -9.33
CA GLN A 253 -8.24 -17.66 -10.11
C GLN A 253 -7.30 -16.45 -10.24
N VAL A 254 -6.11 -16.51 -9.65
CA VAL A 254 -5.11 -15.44 -9.75
C VAL A 254 -4.48 -15.52 -11.11
N MET A 255 -4.80 -14.61 -12.03
CA MET A 255 -4.41 -14.71 -13.44
C MET A 255 -3.77 -13.44 -13.97
N THR A 256 -2.85 -13.57 -14.92
CA THR A 256 -2.38 -12.46 -15.75
C THR A 256 -3.19 -12.39 -17.05
N PHE A 257 -2.99 -11.34 -17.83
CA PHE A 257 -3.42 -11.31 -19.24
C PHE A 257 -2.26 -11.72 -20.14
N SER A 258 -2.54 -12.63 -21.06
CA SER A 258 -1.55 -13.17 -22.00
C SER A 258 -1.93 -12.87 -23.45
N GLY A 259 -0.90 -12.85 -24.30
CA GLY A 259 -1.03 -12.61 -25.73
C GLY A 259 -0.45 -11.28 -26.17
N LYS A 260 -0.43 -11.06 -27.48
CA LYS A 260 0.20 -9.89 -28.10
C LYS A 260 -0.32 -8.58 -27.45
N ASN A 261 0.60 -7.63 -27.22
CA ASN A 261 0.35 -6.34 -26.58
C ASN A 261 -0.08 -6.40 -25.11
N THR A 262 0.08 -7.54 -24.43
CA THR A 262 -0.03 -7.60 -22.96
C THR A 262 1.36 -7.54 -22.33
N PRO A 263 1.48 -7.38 -21.00
CA PRO A 263 2.76 -7.51 -20.33
C PRO A 263 3.36 -8.92 -20.49
N PHE A 264 2.55 -9.93 -20.81
CA PHE A 264 2.99 -11.31 -21.01
C PHE A 264 2.67 -11.80 -22.42
N PRO A 265 3.44 -11.37 -23.44
CA PRO A 265 3.10 -11.60 -24.84
C PRO A 265 3.50 -12.97 -25.42
N GLY A 266 4.10 -13.87 -24.62
CA GLY A 266 4.84 -15.03 -25.13
C GLY A 266 6.34 -14.90 -24.93
N GLY A 267 6.98 -15.94 -24.40
CA GLY A 267 8.44 -16.03 -24.33
C GLY A 267 9.02 -15.53 -23.01
N LEU A 268 10.05 -14.69 -23.05
CA LEU A 268 10.65 -14.12 -21.84
C LEU A 268 9.65 -13.18 -21.18
N GLY A 269 9.51 -13.27 -19.85
CA GLY A 269 8.67 -12.33 -19.12
C GLY A 269 9.12 -10.87 -19.25
N PRO A 270 8.21 -9.92 -18.98
CA PRO A 270 8.43 -8.50 -19.21
C PRO A 270 9.53 -7.95 -18.31
N ARG A 271 10.22 -6.90 -18.76
CA ARG A 271 11.04 -6.07 -17.87
C ARG A 271 10.20 -4.90 -17.39
N LEU A 272 10.48 -4.42 -16.19
CA LEU A 272 9.84 -3.21 -15.66
C LEU A 272 9.99 -2.00 -16.59
N ARG A 273 11.14 -1.87 -17.26
CA ARG A 273 11.41 -0.79 -18.23
C ARG A 273 10.57 -0.87 -19.52
N ASP A 274 9.98 -2.04 -19.80
CA ASP A 274 9.16 -2.26 -20.99
C ASP A 274 7.70 -1.78 -20.73
N ILE A 275 7.38 -1.34 -19.50
CA ILE A 275 6.08 -0.79 -19.09
C ILE A 275 6.11 0.74 -19.23
N THR A 276 6.00 1.24 -20.45
CA THR A 276 6.20 2.67 -20.75
C THR A 276 5.00 3.55 -20.43
N ASP A 277 3.79 2.98 -20.33
CA ASP A 277 2.57 3.74 -19.99
C ASP A 277 2.42 3.98 -18.47
N GLY A 278 3.34 3.42 -17.68
CA GLY A 278 3.46 3.61 -16.24
C GLY A 278 2.96 2.41 -15.44
N THR A 279 3.73 2.02 -14.43
CA THR A 279 3.44 0.85 -13.59
C THR A 279 2.15 0.99 -12.76
N SER A 280 1.73 2.21 -12.44
CA SER A 280 0.45 2.49 -11.78
C SER A 280 -0.75 2.44 -12.74
N ASN A 281 -0.50 2.38 -14.05
CA ASN A 281 -1.52 2.39 -15.12
C ASN A 281 -1.61 1.04 -15.86
N THR A 282 -0.74 0.08 -15.54
CA THR A 282 -0.73 -1.24 -16.17
C THR A 282 -1.10 -2.32 -15.16
N ILE A 283 -2.08 -3.15 -15.50
CA ILE A 283 -2.53 -4.29 -14.69
C ILE A 283 -1.44 -5.36 -14.71
N PHE A 284 -1.10 -5.87 -13.52
CA PHE A 284 -0.17 -6.97 -13.34
C PHE A 284 -0.89 -8.32 -13.35
N PHE A 285 -1.89 -8.47 -12.47
CA PHE A 285 -2.73 -9.66 -12.38
C PHE A 285 -4.10 -9.33 -11.78
N VAL A 286 -5.04 -10.25 -11.93
CA VAL A 286 -6.44 -10.11 -11.51
C VAL A 286 -6.91 -11.36 -10.78
N ILE A 287 -8.09 -11.27 -10.15
CA ILE A 287 -8.86 -12.44 -9.72
C ILE A 287 -9.99 -12.66 -10.72
N ALA A 288 -9.84 -13.68 -11.56
CA ALA A 288 -10.81 -14.06 -12.58
C ALA A 288 -12.05 -14.77 -11.99
N ALA A 289 -13.11 -14.91 -12.79
CA ALA A 289 -14.29 -15.65 -12.39
C ALA A 289 -14.00 -17.16 -12.20
N PRO A 290 -14.82 -17.88 -11.40
CA PRO A 290 -14.59 -19.30 -11.12
C PRO A 290 -14.54 -20.20 -12.36
N ASP A 291 -15.26 -19.86 -13.44
CA ASP A 291 -15.24 -20.59 -14.71
C ASP A 291 -13.93 -20.43 -15.50
N LYS A 292 -13.06 -19.52 -15.09
CA LYS A 292 -11.71 -19.35 -15.62
C LYS A 292 -10.63 -20.01 -14.77
N ALA A 293 -10.97 -20.63 -13.64
CA ALA A 293 -9.97 -21.22 -12.77
C ALA A 293 -9.21 -22.36 -13.47
N VAL A 294 -7.90 -22.41 -13.27
CA VAL A 294 -7.01 -23.45 -13.83
C VAL A 294 -6.21 -24.12 -12.72
N PRO A 295 -5.70 -25.36 -12.93
CA PRO A 295 -4.71 -25.95 -12.04
C PRO A 295 -3.56 -24.97 -11.82
N TRP A 296 -3.16 -24.71 -10.58
CA TRP A 296 -2.26 -23.57 -10.30
C TRP A 296 -0.84 -23.73 -10.88
N SER A 297 -0.40 -24.97 -11.11
CA SER A 297 0.87 -25.25 -11.79
C SER A 297 0.74 -25.21 -13.32
N LYS A 298 -0.49 -25.13 -13.86
CA LYS A 298 -0.73 -25.02 -15.31
C LYS A 298 -0.30 -23.63 -15.81
N PRO A 299 0.60 -23.56 -16.80
CA PRO A 299 1.03 -22.31 -17.43
C PRO A 299 -0.01 -21.82 -18.44
N GLU A 300 -1.17 -21.42 -17.93
CA GLU A 300 -2.27 -20.86 -18.69
C GLU A 300 -2.84 -19.66 -17.91
N ASP A 301 -3.16 -18.61 -18.65
CA ASP A 301 -3.64 -17.33 -18.15
C ASP A 301 -4.69 -16.75 -19.14
N LEU A 302 -5.18 -15.53 -18.89
CA LEU A 302 -6.31 -14.98 -19.64
C LEU A 302 -5.88 -14.45 -21.01
N ALA A 303 -6.31 -15.13 -22.07
CA ALA A 303 -6.12 -14.63 -23.43
C ALA A 303 -6.78 -13.24 -23.61
N PHE A 304 -5.99 -12.25 -23.99
CA PHE A 304 -6.44 -10.88 -24.15
C PHE A 304 -7.16 -10.66 -25.49
N ASP A 305 -8.36 -10.09 -25.42
CA ASP A 305 -9.11 -9.56 -26.56
C ASP A 305 -9.35 -8.07 -26.31
N SER A 306 -8.64 -7.20 -27.05
CA SER A 306 -8.74 -5.75 -26.89
C SER A 306 -10.12 -5.19 -27.26
N ALA A 307 -10.91 -5.91 -28.07
CA ALA A 307 -12.27 -5.48 -28.39
C ALA A 307 -13.24 -5.74 -27.23
N ASN A 308 -13.03 -6.82 -26.47
CA ASN A 308 -13.91 -7.23 -25.36
C ASN A 308 -13.11 -7.75 -24.14
N PRO A 309 -12.26 -6.92 -23.52
CA PRO A 309 -11.28 -7.41 -22.54
C PRO A 309 -11.93 -7.98 -21.28
N VAL A 310 -13.11 -7.47 -20.90
CA VAL A 310 -13.86 -7.98 -19.74
C VAL A 310 -14.31 -9.43 -19.92
N LYS A 311 -14.53 -9.89 -21.17
CA LYS A 311 -14.97 -11.27 -21.46
C LYS A 311 -13.90 -12.30 -21.09
N ALA A 312 -12.62 -11.91 -21.13
CA ALA A 312 -11.52 -12.77 -20.73
C ALA A 312 -11.63 -13.18 -19.25
N LEU A 313 -12.22 -12.33 -18.40
CA LEU A 313 -12.38 -12.57 -16.96
C LEU A 313 -13.43 -13.64 -16.62
N GLY A 314 -14.26 -14.09 -17.57
CA GLY A 314 -15.32 -15.07 -17.35
C GLY A 314 -16.60 -14.48 -16.73
N ASN A 315 -17.40 -15.35 -16.11
CA ASN A 315 -18.72 -15.01 -15.57
C ASN A 315 -18.61 -14.40 -14.17
N LEU A 316 -18.19 -13.13 -14.10
CA LEU A 316 -18.08 -12.39 -12.85
C LEU A 316 -19.45 -12.23 -12.17
N SER A 317 -19.53 -12.58 -10.88
CA SER A 317 -20.77 -12.51 -10.07
C SER A 317 -20.90 -11.22 -9.26
N THR A 318 -19.95 -10.30 -9.36
CA THR A 318 -19.86 -9.06 -8.58
C THR A 318 -19.78 -7.84 -9.50
N PRO A 319 -20.25 -6.65 -9.07
CA PRO A 319 -20.21 -5.44 -9.90
C PRO A 319 -18.81 -4.87 -10.12
N ALA A 320 -17.80 -5.42 -9.44
CA ALA A 320 -16.40 -5.07 -9.62
C ALA A 320 -15.52 -6.31 -9.37
N PHE A 321 -14.30 -6.27 -9.91
CA PHE A 321 -13.28 -7.31 -9.75
C PHE A 321 -11.97 -6.71 -9.23
N VAL A 322 -11.11 -7.56 -8.70
CA VAL A 322 -9.81 -7.17 -8.15
C VAL A 322 -8.80 -7.02 -9.28
N VAL A 323 -8.08 -5.90 -9.26
CA VAL A 323 -6.89 -5.70 -10.10
C VAL A 323 -5.71 -5.36 -9.22
N VAL A 324 -4.58 -5.99 -9.48
CA VAL A 324 -3.28 -5.61 -8.92
C VAL A 324 -2.49 -4.96 -10.03
N MET A 325 -2.03 -3.74 -9.80
CA MET A 325 -1.26 -2.94 -10.76
C MET A 325 0.22 -3.34 -10.73
N MET A 326 0.98 -2.98 -11.77
CA MET A 326 2.42 -3.25 -11.89
C MET A 326 3.28 -2.50 -10.86
N ASP A 327 2.71 -1.54 -10.14
CA ASP A 327 3.31 -0.90 -8.96
C ASP A 327 2.99 -1.63 -7.63
N GLY A 328 2.28 -2.76 -7.69
CA GLY A 328 1.85 -3.57 -6.55
C GLY A 328 0.60 -3.06 -5.84
N SER A 329 0.02 -1.95 -6.30
CA SER A 329 -1.16 -1.37 -5.70
C SER A 329 -2.43 -2.16 -6.08
N ILE A 330 -3.36 -2.31 -5.13
CA ILE A 330 -4.54 -3.17 -5.28
C ILE A 330 -5.79 -2.28 -5.43
N ARG A 331 -6.49 -2.42 -6.55
CA ARG A 331 -7.66 -1.61 -6.91
C ARG A 331 -8.88 -2.47 -7.21
N SER A 332 -10.05 -1.84 -7.18
CA SER A 332 -11.33 -2.42 -7.55
C SER A 332 -11.80 -1.85 -8.88
N ALA A 333 -11.87 -2.68 -9.92
CA ALA A 333 -12.29 -2.29 -11.25
C ALA A 333 -13.77 -2.64 -11.49
N PRO A 334 -14.64 -1.68 -11.86
CA PRO A 334 -16.03 -1.98 -12.22
C PRO A 334 -16.14 -2.91 -13.43
N VAL A 335 -17.09 -3.85 -13.42
CA VAL A 335 -17.31 -4.76 -14.58
C VAL A 335 -17.83 -4.04 -15.82
N ASN A 336 -18.42 -2.86 -15.63
CA ASN A 336 -18.94 -2.01 -16.70
C ASN A 336 -17.93 -0.93 -17.16
N LEU A 337 -16.64 -1.07 -16.82
CA LEU A 337 -15.60 -0.22 -17.39
C LEU A 337 -15.68 -0.24 -18.93
N PRO A 338 -15.54 0.92 -19.61
CA PRO A 338 -15.48 0.94 -21.06
C PRO A 338 -14.37 0.01 -21.57
N ALA A 339 -14.66 -0.78 -22.61
CA ALA A 339 -13.72 -1.76 -23.16
C ALA A 339 -12.36 -1.13 -23.49
N LYS A 340 -12.36 0.07 -24.08
CA LYS A 340 -11.14 0.81 -24.39
C LYS A 340 -10.34 1.19 -23.14
N THR A 341 -10.99 1.59 -22.05
CA THR A 341 -10.32 1.90 -20.78
C THR A 341 -9.66 0.67 -20.18
N LEU A 342 -10.37 -0.47 -20.12
CA LEU A 342 -9.80 -1.72 -19.62
C LEU A 342 -8.68 -2.24 -20.54
N SER A 343 -8.83 -2.10 -21.86
CA SER A 343 -7.77 -2.44 -22.82
C SER A 343 -6.51 -1.62 -22.56
N ASN A 344 -6.62 -0.30 -22.37
CA ASN A 344 -5.46 0.53 -22.08
C ASN A 344 -4.82 0.17 -20.72
N LEU A 345 -5.62 -0.20 -19.72
CA LEU A 345 -5.08 -0.67 -18.43
C LEU A 345 -4.34 -2.01 -18.54
N ILE A 346 -4.59 -2.82 -19.57
CA ILE A 346 -3.91 -4.11 -19.77
C ILE A 346 -2.62 -3.92 -20.59
N GLN A 347 -2.64 -3.04 -21.61
CA GLN A 347 -1.50 -2.86 -22.50
C GLN A 347 -0.40 -2.02 -21.81
N PRO A 348 0.88 -2.43 -21.87
CA PRO A 348 1.95 -1.75 -21.12
C PRO A 348 2.58 -0.54 -21.85
N ASP A 349 2.37 -0.43 -23.17
CA ASP A 349 3.14 0.43 -24.07
C ASP A 349 2.31 0.99 -25.25
N ASP A 350 1.01 1.14 -25.07
CA ASP A 350 0.10 1.64 -26.11
C ASP A 350 0.07 3.17 -26.24
N GLY A 351 0.75 3.88 -25.32
CA GLY A 351 0.92 5.33 -25.31
C GLY A 351 -0.35 6.11 -24.94
N ASN A 352 -1.43 5.44 -24.54
CA ASN A 352 -2.69 6.09 -24.21
C ASN A 352 -2.70 6.56 -22.75
N ILE A 353 -3.07 7.82 -22.55
CA ILE A 353 -3.28 8.38 -21.21
C ILE A 353 -4.56 7.79 -20.61
N ILE A 354 -4.45 7.25 -19.40
CA ILE A 354 -5.57 6.69 -18.66
C ILE A 354 -6.01 7.69 -17.58
N ASN A 355 -7.17 8.32 -17.77
CA ASN A 355 -7.81 9.18 -16.77
C ASN A 355 -8.93 8.41 -16.05
N VAL A 356 -8.60 7.31 -15.37
CA VAL A 356 -9.55 6.56 -14.55
C VAL A 356 -9.01 6.41 -13.13
N ASP A 357 -9.76 6.90 -12.16
CA ASP A 357 -9.44 6.67 -10.75
C ASP A 357 -10.14 5.38 -10.30
N LEU A 358 -9.36 4.31 -10.18
CA LEU A 358 -9.87 3.06 -9.63
C LEU A 358 -9.78 3.13 -8.10
N PRO A 359 -10.88 2.92 -7.35
CA PRO A 359 -10.84 2.96 -5.91
C PRO A 359 -9.99 1.82 -5.35
N THR A 360 -9.37 2.05 -4.19
CA THR A 360 -8.67 1.00 -3.43
C THR A 360 -9.59 -0.20 -3.20
N TYR A 361 -9.08 -1.40 -3.48
CA TYR A 361 -9.85 -2.62 -3.24
C TYR A 361 -10.14 -2.80 -1.76
N LYS A 362 -11.42 -3.00 -1.44
CA LYS A 362 -11.88 -3.41 -0.12
C LYS A 362 -12.50 -4.81 -0.26
N PRO A 363 -11.85 -5.86 0.27
CA PRO A 363 -12.40 -7.21 0.23
C PRO A 363 -13.76 -7.23 0.91
N ARG A 364 -14.70 -7.97 0.32
CA ARG A 364 -16.07 -8.11 0.81
C ARG A 364 -16.21 -9.36 1.67
#